data_AF-A0A834GUE5-F1
#
_entry.id   AF-A0A834GUE5-F1
#
_cell.length_a   1.000
_cell.length_b   1.000
_cell.length_c   1.000
_cell.angle_alpha   90.00
_cell.angle_beta   90.00
_cell.angle_gamma   90.00
#
_symmetry.space_group_name_H-M   'P 1'
#
loop_
_entity.id
_entity.type
_entity.pdbx_description
1 polymer ?
#
loop_
_entity_poly.entity_id
_entity_poly.type
_entity_poly.pdbx_seq_one_letter_code
_entity_poly.pdbx_strand_id
1 'polypeptide(L)'
;MSANSARSSLDDSSLLAEVEEDGHEEEAATGERENRWWKKVLDLEEAKNQVLYSLPMILTNVSYYMIPMVTVMFAGHLGDLELAGSNLANSWATVTGYAFMISKSAALYMRYLIPGLFAYGVLQNILRFLQTQSVVVPLVFCSVLPLIAHVGVAYVLVHWTPLGFKGAALAVSISLWIAVLFLAGYMLLAKKFHKTWNGFSAESLGHVFTNLKLALPSAAMVCVNTEAIAYMITYGLSAAASTRVSNELGASNPDRAMHAMAVTLKLSLCLALIVVLALGFGHNIWASLFSDSSTVIEYFASLTPFLLISIVFDSIQGSDAYCAGVARGCGWQHLAVYANLGTFYCIGMPIAILLGFKLKLYAKGLWLGLICGLCCQTSTLLLLTLRSKWIQMELSENTSNENHVIV
;
A
#
# COMPACT_ATOMS: atom_id res chain seq x y z
N MET A 1 83.00 32.19 -2.38
CA MET A 1 81.53 32.31 -2.30
C MET A 1 80.86 31.07 -2.91
N SER A 2 80.93 29.89 -2.28
CA SER A 2 80.31 28.67 -2.85
C SER A 2 79.93 27.61 -1.81
N ALA A 3 79.63 27.99 -0.57
CA ALA A 3 79.24 27.04 0.48
C ALA A 3 77.83 27.25 1.05
N ASN A 4 77.13 28.32 0.67
CA ASN A 4 75.81 28.66 1.24
C ASN A 4 74.61 28.29 0.34
N SER A 5 74.83 27.85 -0.90
CA SER A 5 73.74 27.50 -1.84
C SER A 5 73.33 26.03 -1.79
N ALA A 6 74.18 25.12 -1.30
CA ALA A 6 73.87 23.69 -1.23
C ALA A 6 73.13 23.30 0.07
N ARG A 7 73.19 24.15 1.11
CA ARG A 7 72.59 23.87 2.41
C ARG A 7 71.09 24.23 2.45
N SER A 8 70.65 25.23 1.67
CA SER A 8 69.22 25.57 1.59
C SER A 8 68.43 24.57 0.74
N SER A 9 69.02 24.02 -0.33
CA SER A 9 68.33 23.05 -1.19
C SER A 9 68.12 21.68 -0.54
N LEU A 10 68.96 21.32 0.43
CA LEU A 10 68.82 20.07 1.19
C LEU A 10 67.71 20.18 2.24
N ASP A 11 67.65 21.30 2.98
CA ASP A 11 66.58 21.57 3.96
C ASP A 11 65.20 21.68 3.29
N ASP A 12 65.11 22.33 2.13
CA ASP A 12 63.85 22.42 1.38
C ASP A 12 63.37 21.03 0.90
N SER A 13 64.28 20.13 0.51
CA SER A 13 63.92 18.78 0.08
C SER A 13 63.46 17.88 1.22
N SER A 14 64.05 18.00 2.41
CA SER A 14 63.60 17.26 3.60
C SER A 14 62.29 17.79 4.14
N LEU A 15 62.08 19.11 4.11
CA LEU A 15 60.81 19.72 4.51
C LEU A 15 59.68 19.34 3.55
N LEU A 16 59.95 19.25 2.24
CA LEU A 16 58.95 18.79 1.27
C LEU A 16 58.62 17.30 1.46
N ALA A 17 59.63 16.46 1.79
CA ALA A 17 59.41 15.04 2.07
C ALA A 17 58.63 14.82 3.38
N GLU A 18 58.93 15.59 4.44
CA GLU A 18 58.17 15.54 5.70
C GLU A 18 56.73 16.03 5.50
N VAL A 19 56.49 17.07 4.70
CA VAL A 19 55.13 17.56 4.40
C VAL A 19 54.34 16.57 3.52
N GLU A 20 54.99 15.88 2.59
CA GLU A 20 54.35 14.80 1.81
C GLU A 20 54.05 13.56 2.67
N GLU A 21 54.93 13.17 3.60
CA GLU A 21 54.69 12.07 4.54
C GLU A 21 53.58 12.40 5.55
N ASP A 22 53.58 13.60 6.15
CA ASP A 22 52.52 14.05 7.07
C ASP A 22 51.16 14.13 6.35
N GLY A 23 51.17 14.61 5.09
CA GLY A 23 49.97 14.65 4.25
C GLY A 23 49.42 13.25 3.93
N HIS A 24 50.30 12.28 3.67
CA HIS A 24 49.91 10.89 3.42
C HIS A 24 49.42 10.17 4.70
N GLU A 25 50.03 10.43 5.86
CA GLU A 25 49.57 9.89 7.15
C GLU A 25 48.24 10.51 7.58
N GLU A 26 48.03 11.80 7.33
CA GLU A 26 46.77 12.49 7.64
C GLU A 26 45.63 12.07 6.68
N GLU A 27 45.90 11.85 5.39
CA GLU A 27 44.95 11.23 4.44
C GLU A 27 44.64 9.76 4.79
N ALA A 28 45.64 8.97 5.20
CA ALA A 28 45.43 7.59 5.61
C ALA A 28 44.63 7.50 6.93
N ALA A 29 44.93 8.35 7.90
CA ALA A 29 44.23 8.43 9.19
C ALA A 29 42.79 8.97 9.04
N THR A 30 42.57 9.94 8.16
CA THR A 30 41.22 10.41 7.82
C THR A 30 40.42 9.34 7.08
N GLY A 31 41.02 8.66 6.10
CA GLY A 31 40.41 7.54 5.38
C GLY A 31 40.06 6.33 6.28
N GLU A 32 40.92 5.98 7.25
CA GLU A 32 40.65 4.94 8.24
C GLU A 32 39.56 5.35 9.25
N ARG A 33 39.56 6.62 9.69
CA ARG A 33 38.56 7.16 10.62
C ARG A 33 37.19 7.29 9.97
N GLU A 34 37.14 7.68 8.70
CA GLU A 34 35.92 7.72 7.89
C GLU A 34 35.39 6.29 7.65
N ASN A 35 36.25 5.34 7.29
CA ASN A 35 35.89 3.92 7.21
C ASN A 35 35.34 3.35 8.54
N ARG A 36 35.87 3.81 9.67
CA ARG A 36 35.42 3.39 11.02
C ARG A 36 34.09 4.02 11.41
N TRP A 37 33.80 5.25 10.98
CA TRP A 37 32.48 5.86 11.08
C TRP A 37 31.47 5.03 10.29
N TRP A 38 31.73 4.77 9.00
CA TRP A 38 30.74 4.13 8.13
C TRP A 38 30.39 2.73 8.62
N LYS A 39 31.37 1.98 9.13
CA LYS A 39 31.16 0.69 9.80
C LYS A 39 30.34 0.76 11.10
N LYS A 40 30.35 1.90 11.82
CA LYS A 40 29.48 2.12 13.00
C LYS A 40 28.05 2.50 12.60
N VAL A 41 27.88 3.21 11.48
CA VAL A 41 26.57 3.67 11.02
C VAL A 41 25.82 2.56 10.27
N LEU A 42 26.50 1.78 9.43
CA LEU A 42 25.91 0.67 8.67
C LEU A 42 26.92 -0.48 8.58
N ASP A 43 26.50 -1.68 8.97
CA ASP A 43 27.30 -2.87 8.74
C ASP A 43 27.33 -3.15 7.22
N LEU A 44 28.46 -2.83 6.59
CA LEU A 44 28.62 -2.89 5.14
C LEU A 44 28.51 -4.31 4.59
N GLU A 45 28.87 -5.33 5.38
CA GLU A 45 28.84 -6.72 4.93
C GLU A 45 27.40 -7.25 4.93
N GLU A 46 26.67 -7.04 6.03
CA GLU A 46 25.25 -7.38 6.11
C GLU A 46 24.43 -6.52 5.13
N ALA A 47 24.74 -5.23 4.98
CA ALA A 47 24.06 -4.35 4.03
C ALA A 47 24.27 -4.80 2.59
N LYS A 48 25.50 -5.16 2.20
CA LYS A 48 25.80 -5.67 0.86
C LYS A 48 25.01 -6.94 0.57
N ASN A 49 24.94 -7.86 1.52
CA ASN A 49 24.16 -9.09 1.37
C ASN A 49 22.67 -8.79 1.18
N GLN A 50 22.09 -7.94 2.04
CA GLN A 50 20.67 -7.57 1.94
C GLN A 50 20.35 -6.84 0.63
N VAL A 51 21.22 -5.93 0.18
CA VAL A 51 21.06 -5.25 -1.12
C VAL A 51 21.11 -6.24 -2.27
N LEU A 52 22.07 -7.17 -2.27
CA LEU A 52 22.21 -8.17 -3.33
C LEU A 52 20.98 -9.09 -3.42
N TYR A 53 20.41 -9.50 -2.28
CA TYR A 53 19.19 -10.32 -2.24
C TYR A 53 17.91 -9.54 -2.58
N SER A 54 17.84 -8.27 -2.20
CA SER A 54 16.66 -7.43 -2.45
C SER A 54 16.61 -6.92 -3.88
N LEU A 55 17.74 -6.72 -4.56
CA LEU A 55 17.78 -6.13 -5.90
C LEU A 55 16.92 -6.90 -6.93
N PRO A 56 17.00 -8.25 -7.05
CA PRO A 56 16.10 -8.99 -7.95
C PRO A 56 14.62 -8.85 -7.59
N MET A 57 14.29 -8.79 -6.29
CA MET A 57 12.92 -8.63 -5.81
C MET A 57 12.38 -7.23 -6.13
N ILE A 58 13.17 -6.19 -5.90
CA ILE A 58 12.86 -4.81 -6.25
C ILE A 58 12.63 -4.70 -7.75
N LEU A 59 13.58 -5.18 -8.57
CA LEU A 59 13.46 -5.15 -10.03
C LEU A 59 12.21 -5.87 -10.51
N THR A 60 11.90 -7.03 -9.94
CA THR A 60 10.72 -7.81 -10.30
C THR A 60 9.44 -7.07 -9.96
N ASN A 61 9.29 -6.59 -8.73
CA ASN A 61 8.09 -5.90 -8.26
C ASN A 61 7.85 -4.59 -9.03
N VAL A 62 8.90 -3.77 -9.19
CA VAL A 62 8.84 -2.55 -9.98
C VAL A 62 8.45 -2.89 -11.42
N SER A 63 9.10 -3.85 -12.07
CA SER A 63 8.79 -4.22 -13.46
C SER A 63 7.32 -4.63 -13.64
N TYR A 64 6.78 -5.48 -12.74
CA TYR A 64 5.37 -5.89 -12.82
C TYR A 64 4.40 -4.71 -12.61
N TYR A 65 4.74 -3.78 -11.72
CA TYR A 65 3.90 -2.60 -11.46
C TYR A 65 4.01 -1.54 -12.55
N MET A 66 5.16 -1.46 -13.24
CA MET A 66 5.38 -0.57 -14.38
C MET A 66 4.53 -0.95 -15.60
N ILE A 67 4.23 -2.24 -15.81
CA ILE A 67 3.42 -2.71 -16.97
C ILE A 67 2.06 -1.98 -17.07
N PRO A 68 1.18 -2.03 -16.04
CA PRO A 68 -0.08 -1.30 -16.09
C PRO A 68 0.14 0.21 -16.01
N MET A 69 1.17 0.70 -15.30
CA MET A 69 1.40 2.14 -15.19
C MET A 69 1.78 2.78 -16.53
N VAL A 70 2.66 2.16 -17.32
CA VAL A 70 3.02 2.68 -18.65
C VAL A 70 1.78 2.77 -19.55
N THR A 71 0.84 1.83 -19.39
CA THR A 71 -0.45 1.88 -20.10
C THR A 71 -1.29 3.08 -19.66
N VAL A 72 -1.34 3.37 -18.35
CA VAL A 72 -2.00 4.57 -17.81
C VAL A 72 -1.33 5.85 -18.32
N MET A 73 0.00 5.90 -18.36
CA MET A 73 0.76 7.04 -18.89
C MET A 73 0.35 7.34 -20.33
N PHE A 74 0.35 6.34 -21.22
CA PHE A 74 -0.12 6.52 -22.59
C PHE A 74 -1.60 6.92 -22.69
N ALA A 75 -2.46 6.33 -21.85
CA ALA A 75 -3.87 6.69 -21.82
C ALA A 75 -4.08 8.16 -21.39
N GLY A 76 -3.25 8.69 -20.49
CA GLY A 76 -3.41 10.06 -20.02
C GLY A 76 -3.03 11.14 -21.02
N HIS A 77 -2.19 10.82 -22.00
CA HIS A 77 -1.93 11.70 -23.15
C HIS A 77 -3.12 11.79 -24.13
N LEU A 78 -4.13 10.90 -24.02
CA LEU A 78 -5.37 11.00 -24.80
C LEU A 78 -6.35 12.01 -24.20
N GLY A 79 -6.29 12.22 -22.89
CA GLY A 79 -7.15 13.16 -22.17
C GLY A 79 -7.29 12.85 -20.68
N ASP A 80 -7.75 13.85 -19.93
CA ASP A 80 -7.97 13.74 -18.47
C ASP A 80 -9.01 12.65 -18.12
N LEU A 81 -9.94 12.37 -19.03
CA LEU A 81 -10.98 11.35 -18.86
C LEU A 81 -10.42 9.94 -18.99
N GLU A 82 -9.59 9.71 -20.00
CA GLU A 82 -8.89 8.45 -20.25
C GLU A 82 -7.87 8.18 -19.13
N LEU A 83 -7.20 9.22 -18.62
CA LEU A 83 -6.34 9.15 -17.44
C LEU A 83 -7.12 8.71 -16.20
N ALA A 84 -8.27 9.33 -15.91
CA ALA A 84 -9.11 8.97 -14.77
C ALA A 84 -9.65 7.53 -14.90
N GLY A 85 -10.16 7.18 -16.09
CA GLY A 85 -10.77 5.89 -16.36
C GLY A 85 -9.79 4.73 -16.28
N SER A 86 -8.62 4.87 -16.90
CA SER A 86 -7.55 3.84 -16.86
C SER A 86 -7.02 3.62 -15.45
N ASN A 87 -6.81 4.71 -14.70
CA ASN A 87 -6.41 4.64 -13.29
C ASN A 87 -7.45 3.96 -12.42
N LEU A 88 -8.73 4.33 -12.56
CA LEU A 88 -9.79 3.71 -11.79
C LEU A 88 -9.90 2.22 -12.10
N ALA A 89 -9.81 1.83 -13.37
CA ALA A 89 -9.82 0.43 -13.78
C ALA A 89 -8.62 -0.34 -13.22
N ASN A 90 -7.42 0.25 -13.26
CA ASN A 90 -6.20 -0.36 -12.73
C ASN A 90 -6.28 -0.54 -11.21
N SER A 91 -6.62 0.51 -10.46
CA SER A 91 -6.77 0.42 -9.00
C SER A 91 -7.87 -0.56 -8.60
N TRP A 92 -8.99 -0.57 -9.32
CA TRP A 92 -10.04 -1.56 -9.12
C TRP A 92 -9.52 -3.00 -9.33
N ALA A 93 -8.80 -3.24 -10.43
CA ALA A 93 -8.19 -4.55 -10.72
C ALA A 93 -7.12 -4.95 -9.69
N THR A 94 -6.35 -4.00 -9.15
CA THR A 94 -5.34 -4.27 -8.12
C THR A 94 -5.99 -4.64 -6.78
N VAL A 95 -6.98 -3.86 -6.34
CA VAL A 95 -7.68 -4.09 -5.05
C VAL A 95 -8.53 -5.35 -5.11
N THR A 96 -9.24 -5.59 -6.22
CA THR A 96 -10.14 -6.74 -6.36
C THR A 96 -9.46 -7.99 -6.95
N GLY A 97 -8.30 -7.85 -7.59
CA GLY A 97 -7.63 -8.92 -8.34
C GLY A 97 -6.23 -9.30 -7.82
N TYR A 98 -5.26 -8.38 -7.73
CA TYR A 98 -3.87 -8.74 -7.37
C TYR A 98 -3.64 -8.98 -5.87
N ALA A 99 -4.18 -8.12 -4.99
CA ALA A 99 -4.18 -8.37 -3.53
C ALA A 99 -4.90 -9.68 -3.16
N PHE A 100 -5.73 -10.13 -4.08
CA PHE A 100 -6.62 -11.27 -4.00
C PHE A 100 -6.00 -12.56 -4.56
N MET A 101 -4.79 -12.53 -5.14
CA MET A 101 -4.06 -13.74 -5.57
C MET A 101 -3.61 -14.64 -4.40
N ILE A 102 -3.44 -14.08 -3.19
CA ILE A 102 -3.29 -14.85 -1.93
C ILE A 102 -4.64 -15.54 -1.53
N SER A 103 -5.75 -15.14 -2.15
CA SER A 103 -7.13 -15.51 -1.83
C SER A 103 -7.77 -16.48 -2.85
N LYS A 104 -7.06 -17.54 -3.22
CA LYS A 104 -7.49 -18.49 -4.27
C LYS A 104 -8.91 -19.08 -4.06
N SER A 105 -9.32 -19.30 -2.81
CA SER A 105 -10.68 -19.76 -2.47
C SER A 105 -11.73 -18.64 -2.56
N ALA A 106 -11.37 -17.40 -2.19
CA ALA A 106 -12.24 -16.24 -2.33
C ALA A 106 -12.41 -15.83 -3.81
N ALA A 107 -11.38 -16.00 -4.66
CA ALA A 107 -11.46 -15.85 -6.12
C ALA A 107 -12.52 -16.71 -6.75
N LEU A 108 -12.54 -17.94 -6.26
CA LEU A 108 -13.47 -18.90 -6.76
C LEU A 108 -14.88 -18.68 -6.20
N TYR A 109 -15.04 -18.05 -5.03
CA TYR A 109 -16.34 -17.56 -4.54
C TYR A 109 -16.83 -16.33 -5.32
N MET A 110 -15.98 -15.31 -5.45
CA MET A 110 -16.31 -14.04 -6.09
C MET A 110 -16.64 -14.19 -7.57
N ARG A 111 -15.99 -15.11 -8.31
CA ARG A 111 -16.33 -15.39 -9.72
C ARG A 111 -17.81 -15.75 -9.90
N TYR A 112 -18.40 -16.47 -8.95
CA TYR A 112 -19.82 -16.83 -8.98
C TYR A 112 -20.71 -15.74 -8.37
N LEU A 113 -20.13 -14.73 -7.72
CA LEU A 113 -20.81 -13.55 -7.19
C LEU A 113 -20.91 -12.39 -8.20
N ILE A 114 -20.05 -12.35 -9.23
CA ILE A 114 -19.99 -11.29 -10.25
C ILE A 114 -21.38 -10.98 -10.85
N PRO A 115 -22.20 -11.95 -11.29
CA PRO A 115 -23.53 -11.66 -11.82
C PRO A 115 -24.46 -10.99 -10.79
N GLY A 116 -24.30 -11.32 -9.50
CA GLY A 116 -25.06 -10.74 -8.39
C GLY A 116 -24.73 -9.28 -8.14
N LEU A 117 -23.49 -8.84 -8.37
CA LEU A 117 -23.10 -7.42 -8.23
C LEU A 117 -23.86 -6.52 -9.21
N PHE A 118 -24.02 -6.95 -10.47
CA PHE A 118 -24.82 -6.22 -11.45
C PHE A 118 -26.29 -6.16 -11.04
N ALA A 119 -26.86 -7.28 -10.57
CA ALA A 119 -28.21 -7.32 -10.03
C ALA A 119 -28.39 -6.35 -8.85
N TYR A 120 -27.43 -6.32 -7.93
CA TYR A 120 -27.47 -5.44 -6.77
C TYR A 120 -27.46 -3.95 -7.17
N GLY A 121 -26.63 -3.57 -8.14
CA GLY A 121 -26.63 -2.21 -8.68
C GLY A 121 -27.99 -1.80 -9.25
N VAL A 122 -28.61 -2.67 -10.05
CA VAL A 122 -29.97 -2.43 -10.58
C VAL A 122 -31.00 -2.37 -9.46
N LEU A 123 -30.94 -3.29 -8.51
CA LEU A 123 -31.86 -3.37 -7.37
C LEU A 123 -31.84 -2.09 -6.52
N GLN A 124 -30.65 -1.55 -6.23
CA GLN A 124 -30.49 -0.30 -5.46
C GLN A 124 -31.13 0.91 -6.16
N ASN A 125 -31.09 0.96 -7.49
CA ASN A 125 -31.74 2.02 -8.25
C ASN A 125 -33.27 1.92 -8.16
N ILE A 126 -33.83 0.71 -8.32
CA ILE A 126 -35.28 0.49 -8.20
C ILE A 126 -35.75 0.77 -6.76
N LEU A 127 -34.98 0.34 -5.75
CA LEU A 127 -35.26 0.61 -4.34
C LEU A 127 -35.36 2.11 -4.07
N ARG A 128 -34.38 2.89 -4.52
CA ARG A 128 -34.37 4.35 -4.36
C ARG A 128 -35.52 5.02 -5.10
N PHE A 129 -35.85 4.57 -6.31
CA PHE A 129 -36.99 5.09 -7.07
C PHE A 129 -38.33 4.90 -6.33
N LEU A 130 -38.54 3.75 -5.70
CA LEU A 130 -39.76 3.47 -4.94
C LEU A 130 -39.80 4.20 -3.59
N GLN A 131 -38.65 4.28 -2.91
CA GLN A 131 -38.51 4.96 -1.62
C GLN A 131 -38.75 6.47 -1.70
N THR A 132 -38.26 7.14 -2.74
CA THR A 132 -38.47 8.59 -2.94
C THR A 132 -39.94 8.95 -3.21
N GLN A 133 -40.74 7.97 -3.63
CA GLN A 133 -42.18 8.11 -3.84
C GLN A 133 -43.01 7.60 -2.64
N SER A 134 -42.34 7.33 -1.50
CA SER A 134 -42.93 6.78 -0.27
C SER A 134 -43.66 5.44 -0.49
N VAL A 135 -43.27 4.66 -1.50
CA VAL A 135 -43.86 3.35 -1.81
C VAL A 135 -43.02 2.25 -1.18
N VAL A 136 -43.21 2.04 0.12
CA VAL A 136 -42.35 1.15 0.92
C VAL A 136 -42.97 -0.22 1.20
N VAL A 137 -44.30 -0.36 1.16
CA VAL A 137 -45.00 -1.63 1.46
C VAL A 137 -44.62 -2.76 0.48
N PRO A 138 -44.55 -2.54 -0.86
CA PRO A 138 -44.09 -3.56 -1.80
C PRO A 138 -42.63 -3.97 -1.60
N LEU A 139 -41.78 -3.09 -1.04
CA LEU A 139 -40.37 -3.39 -0.76
C LEU A 139 -40.23 -4.49 0.30
N VAL A 140 -41.16 -4.53 1.26
CA VAL A 140 -41.19 -5.55 2.31
C VAL A 140 -41.59 -6.92 1.72
N PHE A 141 -42.69 -6.98 0.96
CA PHE A 141 -43.11 -8.25 0.36
C PHE A 141 -42.14 -8.77 -0.70
N CYS A 142 -41.56 -7.87 -1.50
CA CYS A 142 -40.58 -8.22 -2.52
C CYS A 142 -39.16 -8.44 -1.98
N SER A 143 -38.91 -8.28 -0.67
CA SER A 143 -37.65 -8.69 -0.02
C SER A 143 -37.78 -10.01 0.75
N VAL A 144 -38.95 -10.29 1.33
CA VAL A 144 -39.21 -11.57 2.03
C VAL A 144 -39.29 -12.75 1.07
N LEU A 145 -39.93 -12.61 -0.10
CA LEU A 145 -40.06 -13.71 -1.07
C LEU A 145 -38.72 -14.15 -1.68
N PRO A 146 -37.83 -13.24 -2.13
CA PRO A 146 -36.48 -13.62 -2.57
C PRO A 146 -35.63 -14.22 -1.46
N LEU A 147 -35.85 -13.83 -0.19
CA LEU A 147 -35.16 -14.43 0.96
C LEU A 147 -35.60 -15.89 1.17
N ILE A 148 -36.90 -16.18 1.10
CA ILE A 148 -37.41 -17.56 1.18
C ILE A 148 -36.87 -18.39 0.01
N ALA A 149 -36.90 -17.84 -1.22
CA ALA A 149 -36.33 -18.49 -2.39
C ALA A 149 -34.81 -18.69 -2.25
N HIS A 150 -34.10 -17.76 -1.61
CA HIS A 150 -32.66 -17.86 -1.36
C HIS A 150 -32.31 -19.07 -0.50
N VAL A 151 -33.06 -19.34 0.57
CA VAL A 151 -32.83 -20.52 1.43
C VAL A 151 -32.92 -21.81 0.61
N GLY A 152 -33.94 -21.96 -0.24
CA GLY A 152 -34.10 -23.13 -1.10
C GLY A 152 -33.00 -23.25 -2.17
N VAL A 153 -32.70 -22.15 -2.88
CA VAL A 153 -31.67 -22.12 -3.93
C VAL A 153 -30.27 -22.37 -3.36
N ALA A 154 -29.96 -21.79 -2.20
CA ALA A 154 -28.69 -22.01 -1.51
C ALA A 154 -28.56 -23.47 -1.03
N TYR A 155 -29.61 -24.05 -0.44
CA TYR A 155 -29.58 -25.44 0.02
C TYR A 155 -29.32 -26.41 -1.14
N VAL A 156 -30.05 -26.25 -2.25
CA VAL A 156 -29.88 -27.10 -3.45
C VAL A 156 -28.49 -26.93 -4.05
N LEU A 157 -28.03 -25.69 -4.26
CA LEU A 157 -26.72 -25.44 -4.90
C LEU A 157 -25.53 -25.83 -4.02
N VAL A 158 -25.66 -25.80 -2.70
CA VAL A 158 -24.58 -26.19 -1.79
C VAL A 158 -24.54 -27.69 -1.55
N HIS A 159 -25.69 -28.35 -1.37
CA HIS A 159 -25.74 -29.75 -0.91
C HIS A 159 -26.09 -30.77 -1.99
N TRP A 160 -26.88 -30.39 -3.01
CA TRP A 160 -27.37 -31.33 -4.03
C TRP A 160 -26.66 -31.21 -5.37
N THR A 161 -25.66 -30.33 -5.48
CA THR A 161 -24.85 -30.15 -6.69
C THR A 161 -23.35 -30.20 -6.36
N PRO A 162 -22.47 -30.49 -7.34
CA PRO A 162 -21.02 -30.49 -7.12
C PRO A 162 -20.42 -29.09 -6.92
N LEU A 163 -21.24 -28.04 -6.83
CA LEU A 163 -20.79 -26.65 -6.65
C LEU A 163 -20.33 -26.38 -5.21
N GLY A 164 -20.91 -27.03 -4.19
CA GLY A 164 -20.51 -26.86 -2.78
C GLY A 164 -20.45 -25.38 -2.37
N PHE A 165 -19.31 -24.95 -1.84
CA PHE A 165 -19.05 -23.53 -1.48
C PHE A 165 -19.24 -22.54 -2.65
N LYS A 166 -19.03 -22.94 -3.92
CA LYS A 166 -19.32 -22.12 -5.12
C LYS A 166 -20.81 -21.88 -5.28
N GLY A 167 -21.61 -22.87 -4.86
CA GLY A 167 -23.06 -22.86 -4.92
C GLY A 167 -23.65 -21.78 -4.02
N ALA A 168 -23.02 -21.47 -2.88
CA ALA A 168 -23.44 -20.40 -2.00
C ALA A 168 -23.31 -19.00 -2.67
N ALA A 169 -22.18 -18.71 -3.31
CA ALA A 169 -22.01 -17.46 -4.06
C ALA A 169 -22.97 -17.35 -5.26
N LEU A 170 -23.15 -18.45 -5.99
CA LEU A 170 -24.07 -18.49 -7.12
C LEU A 170 -25.53 -18.31 -6.66
N ALA A 171 -25.90 -18.87 -5.51
CA ALA A 171 -27.23 -18.69 -4.91
C ALA A 171 -27.51 -17.23 -4.58
N VAL A 172 -26.54 -16.50 -4.01
CA VAL A 172 -26.66 -15.06 -3.78
C VAL A 172 -26.92 -14.31 -5.08
N SER A 173 -26.15 -14.62 -6.14
CA SER A 173 -26.33 -14.00 -7.45
C SER A 173 -27.73 -14.25 -8.04
N ILE A 174 -28.21 -15.49 -7.98
CA ILE A 174 -29.55 -15.86 -8.48
C ILE A 174 -30.64 -15.16 -7.67
N SER A 175 -30.53 -15.15 -6.34
CA SER A 175 -31.51 -14.51 -5.46
C SER A 175 -31.60 -13.00 -5.67
N LEU A 176 -30.48 -12.32 -5.95
CA LEU A 176 -30.47 -10.90 -6.28
C LEU A 176 -31.18 -10.61 -7.61
N TRP A 177 -30.99 -11.45 -8.63
CA TRP A 177 -31.73 -11.32 -9.89
C TRP A 177 -33.22 -11.60 -9.74
N ILE A 178 -33.60 -12.58 -8.91
CA ILE A 178 -35.00 -12.81 -8.55
C ILE A 178 -35.58 -11.54 -7.90
N ALA A 179 -34.88 -10.93 -6.94
CA ALA A 179 -35.31 -9.68 -6.31
C ALA A 179 -35.48 -8.54 -7.33
N VAL A 180 -34.55 -8.39 -8.28
CA VAL A 180 -34.65 -7.41 -9.37
C VAL A 180 -35.89 -7.65 -10.21
N LEU A 181 -36.16 -8.89 -10.64
CA LEU A 181 -37.30 -9.21 -11.50
C LEU A 181 -38.63 -8.95 -10.80
N PHE A 182 -38.75 -9.29 -9.52
CA PHE A 182 -39.96 -8.99 -8.73
C PHE A 182 -40.19 -7.48 -8.61
N LEU A 183 -39.16 -6.72 -8.26
CA LEU A 183 -39.28 -5.27 -8.04
C LEU A 183 -39.48 -4.49 -9.34
N ALA A 184 -38.78 -4.89 -10.41
CA ALA A 184 -38.96 -4.34 -11.75
C ALA A 184 -40.34 -4.68 -12.31
N GLY A 185 -40.82 -5.91 -12.12
CA GLY A 185 -42.17 -6.32 -12.52
C GLY A 185 -43.24 -5.48 -11.82
N TYR A 186 -43.11 -5.24 -10.51
CA TYR A 186 -44.00 -4.32 -9.79
C TYR A 186 -43.95 -2.90 -10.37
N MET A 187 -42.76 -2.37 -10.61
CA MET A 187 -42.56 -1.03 -11.16
C MET A 187 -43.17 -0.87 -12.57
N LEU A 188 -43.00 -1.86 -13.44
CA LEU A 188 -43.46 -1.81 -14.83
C LEU A 188 -44.97 -2.04 -14.98
N LEU A 189 -45.57 -2.88 -14.12
CA LEU A 189 -46.99 -3.23 -14.21
C LEU A 189 -47.90 -2.26 -13.43
N ALA A 190 -47.37 -1.56 -12.43
CA ALA A 190 -48.18 -0.65 -11.63
C ALA A 190 -48.49 0.64 -12.39
N LYS A 191 -49.79 0.87 -12.65
CA LYS A 191 -50.31 2.11 -13.27
C LYS A 191 -49.85 3.40 -12.58
N LYS A 192 -49.48 3.32 -11.30
CA LYS A 192 -48.98 4.44 -10.47
C LYS A 192 -47.69 5.06 -11.03
N PHE A 193 -46.81 4.28 -11.67
CA PHE A 193 -45.50 4.76 -12.13
C PHE A 193 -45.47 5.18 -13.60
N HIS A 194 -46.58 5.05 -14.33
CA HIS A 194 -46.64 5.39 -15.76
C HIS A 194 -46.37 6.89 -16.05
N LYS A 195 -46.53 7.76 -15.04
CA LYS A 195 -46.20 9.20 -15.14
C LYS A 195 -44.78 9.54 -14.66
N THR A 196 -44.12 8.67 -13.90
CA THR A 196 -42.80 8.92 -13.30
C THR A 196 -41.67 8.10 -13.94
N TRP A 197 -42.00 6.99 -14.61
CA TRP A 197 -41.06 6.17 -15.37
C TRP A 197 -41.22 6.42 -16.87
N ASN A 198 -40.29 7.18 -17.45
CA ASN A 198 -40.24 7.46 -18.90
C ASN A 198 -39.29 6.52 -19.66
N GLY A 199 -38.83 5.44 -19.03
CA GLY A 199 -37.88 4.49 -19.60
C GLY A 199 -36.42 4.80 -19.27
N PHE A 200 -35.51 4.07 -19.92
CA PHE A 200 -34.08 4.24 -19.74
C PHE A 200 -33.60 5.51 -20.46
N SER A 201 -32.86 6.36 -19.73
CA SER A 201 -32.21 7.55 -20.28
C SER A 201 -30.71 7.53 -19.96
N ALA A 202 -29.89 7.93 -20.93
CA ALA A 202 -28.45 8.10 -20.74
C ALA A 202 -28.10 9.45 -20.06
N GLU A 203 -29.09 10.31 -19.81
CA GLU A 203 -28.91 11.64 -19.22
C GLU A 203 -28.26 11.61 -17.83
N SER A 204 -28.53 10.55 -17.05
CA SER A 204 -27.89 10.36 -15.74
C SER A 204 -26.40 10.07 -15.84
N LEU A 205 -25.92 9.50 -16.96
CA LEU A 205 -24.48 9.30 -17.19
C LEU A 205 -23.77 10.64 -17.37
N GLY A 206 -24.42 11.63 -17.98
CA GLY A 206 -23.86 12.99 -18.10
C GLY A 206 -23.55 13.62 -16.74
N HIS A 207 -24.37 13.35 -15.72
CA HIS A 207 -24.22 13.91 -14.37
C HIS A 207 -23.16 13.21 -13.52
N VAL A 208 -22.76 11.98 -13.88
CA VAL A 208 -21.62 11.30 -13.27
C VAL A 208 -20.32 12.04 -13.65
N PHE A 209 -20.20 12.45 -14.92
CA PHE A 209 -19.03 13.16 -15.43
C PHE A 209 -18.98 14.63 -15.01
N THR A 210 -20.11 15.31 -14.81
CA THR A 210 -20.14 16.71 -14.35
C THR A 210 -19.73 16.88 -12.88
N ASN A 211 -19.94 15.87 -12.04
CA ASN A 211 -19.54 15.91 -10.61
C ASN A 211 -18.06 15.53 -10.37
N LEU A 212 -17.38 15.00 -11.37
CA LEU A 212 -15.93 14.82 -11.42
C LEU A 212 -15.34 16.05 -12.13
N LYS A 213 -14.81 17.04 -11.41
CA LYS A 213 -13.84 17.96 -12.02
C LYS A 213 -12.62 17.13 -12.43
N LEU A 214 -12.60 16.60 -13.65
CA LEU A 214 -11.76 15.48 -14.12
C LEU A 214 -10.27 15.58 -13.76
N ALA A 215 -9.70 16.79 -13.78
CA ALA A 215 -8.28 16.98 -13.43
C ALA A 215 -7.95 16.65 -11.95
N LEU A 216 -8.88 16.86 -11.01
CA LEU A 216 -8.65 16.63 -9.57
C LEU A 216 -8.52 15.13 -9.23
N PRO A 217 -9.47 14.25 -9.64
CA PRO A 217 -9.30 12.81 -9.54
C PRO A 217 -8.08 12.31 -10.30
N SER A 218 -7.84 12.77 -11.54
CA SER A 218 -6.71 12.29 -12.34
C SER A 218 -5.36 12.57 -11.69
N ALA A 219 -5.12 13.79 -11.21
CA ALA A 219 -3.89 14.13 -10.50
C ALA A 219 -3.76 13.39 -9.16
N ALA A 220 -4.85 13.21 -8.41
CA ALA A 220 -4.84 12.39 -7.19
C ALA A 220 -4.50 10.92 -7.50
N MET A 221 -5.00 10.36 -8.60
CA MET A 221 -4.66 9.00 -9.03
C MET A 221 -3.20 8.88 -9.49
N VAL A 222 -2.63 9.91 -10.13
CA VAL A 222 -1.19 9.95 -10.43
C VAL A 222 -0.37 9.88 -9.13
N CYS A 223 -0.78 10.60 -8.07
CA CYS A 223 -0.15 10.46 -6.75
C CYS A 223 -0.24 9.02 -6.21
N VAL A 224 -1.40 8.36 -6.30
CA VAL A 224 -1.58 6.98 -5.81
C VAL A 224 -0.70 5.98 -6.57
N ASN A 225 -0.57 6.11 -7.90
CA ASN A 225 0.35 5.26 -8.67
C ASN A 225 1.81 5.53 -8.31
N THR A 226 2.16 6.79 -8.08
CA THR A 226 3.52 7.18 -7.68
C THR A 226 3.88 6.58 -6.33
N GLU A 227 2.96 6.67 -5.36
CA GLU A 227 3.08 6.04 -4.04
C GLU A 227 3.25 4.53 -4.17
N ALA A 228 2.42 3.87 -4.99
CA ALA A 228 2.47 2.42 -5.16
C ALA A 228 3.82 1.93 -5.72
N ILE A 229 4.44 2.65 -6.66
CA ILE A 229 5.77 2.29 -7.17
C ILE A 229 6.86 2.52 -6.15
N ALA A 230 6.81 3.65 -5.43
CA ALA A 230 7.73 3.92 -4.34
C ALA A 230 7.64 2.80 -3.28
N TYR A 231 6.43 2.32 -2.99
CA TYR A 231 6.20 1.19 -2.09
C TYR A 231 6.75 -0.14 -2.64
N MET A 232 6.68 -0.41 -3.95
CA MET A 232 7.24 -1.66 -4.52
C MET A 232 8.77 -1.77 -4.32
N ILE A 233 9.46 -0.63 -4.29
CA ILE A 233 10.90 -0.54 -4.02
C ILE A 233 11.19 -0.95 -2.57
N THR A 234 10.49 -0.37 -1.60
CA THR A 234 10.69 -0.69 -0.17
C THR A 234 10.17 -2.09 0.17
N TYR A 235 9.12 -2.56 -0.50
CA TYR A 235 8.58 -3.91 -0.36
C TYR A 235 9.58 -4.99 -0.81
N GLY A 236 10.33 -4.76 -1.90
CA GLY A 236 11.37 -5.70 -2.35
C GLY A 236 12.49 -5.89 -1.32
N LEU A 237 12.92 -4.79 -0.69
CA LEU A 237 13.86 -4.83 0.45
C LEU A 237 13.23 -5.54 1.65
N SER A 238 11.93 -5.31 1.89
CA SER A 238 11.16 -5.96 2.95
C SER A 238 11.10 -7.48 2.85
N ALA A 239 10.83 -8.00 1.65
CA ALA A 239 10.78 -9.44 1.41
C ALA A 239 12.15 -10.13 1.69
N ALA A 240 13.25 -9.51 1.25
CA ALA A 240 14.59 -10.03 1.46
C ALA A 240 14.95 -10.08 2.95
N ALA A 241 14.67 -9.00 3.68
CA ALA A 241 14.94 -8.92 5.11
C ALA A 241 14.03 -9.84 5.93
N SER A 242 12.75 -10.00 5.58
CA SER A 242 11.89 -11.00 6.23
C SER A 242 12.49 -12.39 6.12
N THR A 243 13.04 -12.76 4.96
CA THR A 243 13.70 -14.06 4.77
C THR A 243 14.95 -14.18 5.63
N ARG A 244 15.80 -13.14 5.64
CA ARG A 244 17.02 -13.08 6.46
C ARG A 244 16.73 -13.24 7.95
N VAL A 245 15.76 -12.48 8.46
CA VAL A 245 15.33 -12.49 9.87
C VAL A 245 14.71 -13.82 10.25
N SER A 246 13.82 -14.38 9.42
CA SER A 246 13.24 -15.70 9.66
C SER A 246 14.29 -16.81 9.71
N ASN A 247 15.33 -16.74 8.86
CA ASN A 247 16.42 -17.72 8.87
C ASN A 247 17.28 -17.63 10.15
N GLU A 248 17.64 -16.42 10.60
CA GLU A 248 18.41 -16.23 11.84
C GLU A 248 17.60 -16.62 13.09
N LEU A 249 16.30 -16.32 13.11
CA LEU A 249 15.40 -16.80 14.17
C LEU A 249 15.25 -18.32 14.17
N GLY A 250 15.12 -18.94 13.00
CA GLY A 250 15.09 -20.40 12.85
C GLY A 250 16.39 -21.08 13.26
N ALA A 251 17.53 -20.37 13.16
CA ALA A 251 18.83 -20.81 13.65
C ALA A 251 19.07 -20.49 15.14
N SER A 252 18.05 -20.01 15.86
CA SER A 252 18.13 -19.62 17.28
C SER A 252 19.15 -18.51 17.58
N ASN A 253 19.36 -17.58 16.64
CA ASN A 253 20.26 -16.43 16.78
C ASN A 253 19.48 -15.09 16.83
N PRO A 254 18.82 -14.76 17.95
CA PRO A 254 17.98 -13.55 18.06
C PRO A 254 18.77 -12.24 17.91
N ASP A 255 20.03 -12.22 18.36
CA ASP A 255 20.88 -11.02 18.25
C ASP A 255 21.22 -10.69 16.79
N ARG A 256 21.54 -11.71 15.98
CA ARG A 256 21.79 -11.55 14.54
C ARG A 256 20.53 -11.15 13.79
N ALA A 257 19.37 -11.71 14.16
CA ALA A 257 18.09 -11.30 13.61
C ALA A 257 17.81 -9.82 13.88
N MET A 258 18.04 -9.35 15.11
CA MET A 258 17.86 -7.94 15.49
C MET A 258 18.84 -7.01 14.77
N HIS A 259 20.09 -7.43 14.62
CA HIS A 259 21.09 -6.68 13.85
C HIS A 259 20.71 -6.56 12.36
N ALA A 260 20.29 -7.66 11.73
CA ALA A 260 19.81 -7.68 10.35
C ALA A 260 18.60 -6.75 10.15
N MET A 261 17.66 -6.73 11.12
CA MET A 261 16.52 -5.79 11.11
C MET A 261 16.98 -4.32 11.15
N ALA A 262 17.94 -3.99 12.02
CA ALA A 262 18.45 -2.63 12.16
C ALA A 262 19.18 -2.14 10.88
N VAL A 263 19.97 -3.01 10.24
CA VAL A 263 20.61 -2.72 8.95
C VAL A 263 19.55 -2.48 7.87
N THR A 264 18.51 -3.33 7.82
CA THR A 264 17.46 -3.16 6.81
C THR A 264 16.67 -1.87 6.99
N LEU A 265 16.34 -1.48 8.22
CA LEU A 265 15.65 -0.22 8.49
C LEU A 265 16.45 0.97 7.97
N LYS A 266 17.77 0.99 8.19
CA LYS A 266 18.66 2.04 7.69
C LYS A 266 18.69 2.06 6.16
N LEU A 267 18.81 0.89 5.52
CA LEU A 267 18.76 0.78 4.05
C LEU A 267 17.43 1.28 3.48
N SER A 268 16.30 0.94 4.12
CA SER A 268 14.97 1.39 3.69
C SER A 268 14.85 2.92 3.76
N LEU A 269 15.33 3.54 4.85
CA LEU A 269 15.34 4.99 5.01
C LEU A 269 16.25 5.70 4.00
N CYS A 270 17.43 5.13 3.70
CA CYS A 270 18.31 5.65 2.66
C CYS A 270 17.63 5.60 1.28
N LEU A 271 16.95 4.50 0.96
CA LEU A 271 16.24 4.32 -0.31
C LEU A 271 15.03 5.26 -0.42
N ALA A 272 14.29 5.43 0.66
CA ALA A 272 13.20 6.40 0.78
C ALA A 272 13.70 7.82 0.52
N LEU A 273 14.83 8.20 1.12
CA LEU A 273 15.44 9.52 0.93
C LEU A 273 15.78 9.77 -0.54
N ILE A 274 16.36 8.77 -1.23
CA ILE A 274 16.67 8.88 -2.67
C ILE A 274 15.38 9.13 -3.47
N VAL A 275 14.32 8.35 -3.23
CA VAL A 275 13.03 8.49 -3.92
C VAL A 275 12.38 9.85 -3.62
N VAL A 276 12.41 10.29 -2.35
CA VAL A 276 11.84 11.56 -1.91
C VAL A 276 12.57 12.75 -2.52
N LEU A 277 13.90 12.71 -2.60
CA LEU A 277 14.68 13.76 -3.26
C LEU A 277 14.40 13.79 -4.76
N ALA A 278 14.39 12.62 -5.42
CA ALA A 278 14.10 12.52 -6.84
C ALA A 278 12.71 13.08 -7.19
N LEU A 279 11.68 12.74 -6.41
CA LEU A 279 10.33 13.28 -6.59
C LEU A 279 10.24 14.75 -6.18
N GLY A 280 10.89 15.16 -5.08
CA GLY A 280 10.87 16.54 -4.61
C GLY A 280 11.34 17.52 -5.68
N PHE A 281 12.45 17.23 -6.36
CA PHE A 281 12.98 18.06 -7.44
C PHE A 281 12.39 17.75 -8.82
N GLY A 282 11.95 16.51 -9.05
CA GLY A 282 11.52 16.01 -10.36
C GLY A 282 10.00 15.87 -10.55
N HIS A 283 9.16 16.26 -9.58
CA HIS A 283 7.72 15.99 -9.60
C HIS A 283 6.99 16.49 -10.86
N ASN A 284 7.39 17.62 -11.43
CA ASN A 284 6.78 18.13 -12.67
C ASN A 284 7.12 17.27 -13.89
N ILE A 285 8.37 16.80 -13.99
CA ILE A 285 8.81 15.90 -15.06
C ILE A 285 8.08 14.57 -14.91
N TRP A 286 8.01 14.04 -13.68
CA TRP A 286 7.28 12.82 -13.39
C TRP A 286 5.80 12.93 -13.76
N ALA A 287 5.12 14.01 -13.37
CA ALA A 287 3.72 14.24 -13.73
C ALA A 287 3.50 14.39 -15.24
N SER A 288 4.44 15.00 -15.96
CA SER A 288 4.35 15.14 -17.42
C SER A 288 4.41 13.81 -18.18
N LEU A 289 4.91 12.73 -17.55
CA LEU A 289 4.84 11.39 -18.13
C LEU A 289 3.40 10.82 -18.16
N PHE A 290 2.47 11.41 -17.39
CA PHE A 290 1.09 10.97 -17.31
C PHE A 290 0.11 11.89 -18.06
N SER A 291 0.44 13.17 -18.21
CA SER A 291 -0.47 14.15 -18.80
C SER A 291 0.26 15.39 -19.27
N ASP A 292 -0.18 15.94 -20.40
CA ASP A 292 0.25 17.25 -20.90
C ASP A 292 -0.56 18.41 -20.30
N SER A 293 -1.57 18.11 -19.47
CA SER A 293 -2.44 19.11 -18.85
C SER A 293 -1.74 19.85 -17.72
N SER A 294 -1.55 21.16 -17.89
CA SER A 294 -0.97 22.02 -16.84
C SER A 294 -1.76 21.96 -15.53
N THR A 295 -3.08 21.76 -15.60
CA THR A 295 -3.94 21.63 -14.41
C THR A 295 -3.62 20.37 -13.61
N VAL A 296 -3.35 19.25 -14.29
CA VAL A 296 -2.97 17.98 -13.63
C VAL A 296 -1.59 18.10 -12.98
N ILE A 297 -0.62 18.69 -13.70
CA ILE A 297 0.75 18.90 -13.21
C ILE A 297 0.77 19.83 -11.98
N GLU A 298 0.11 20.99 -12.05
CA GLU A 298 0.03 21.94 -10.93
C GLU A 298 -0.66 21.32 -9.70
N TYR A 299 -1.71 20.53 -9.91
CA TYR A 299 -2.38 19.87 -8.80
C TYR A 299 -1.53 18.77 -8.18
N PHE A 300 -0.83 17.97 -8.99
CA PHE A 300 0.16 16.98 -8.52
C PHE A 300 1.26 17.64 -7.71
N ALA A 301 1.80 18.77 -8.17
CA ALA A 301 2.79 19.56 -7.42
C ALA A 301 2.23 19.99 -6.05
N SER A 302 0.95 20.38 -5.99
CA SER A 302 0.29 20.74 -4.73
C SER A 302 0.08 19.58 -3.75
N LEU A 303 0.03 18.33 -4.26
CA LEU A 303 -0.09 17.10 -3.47
C LEU A 303 1.27 16.47 -3.13
N THR A 304 2.32 16.83 -3.87
CA THR A 304 3.67 16.26 -3.74
C THR A 304 4.17 16.28 -2.28
N PRO A 305 4.04 17.36 -1.49
CA PRO A 305 4.51 17.34 -0.10
C PRO A 305 3.86 16.25 0.76
N PHE A 306 2.57 15.97 0.55
CA PHE A 306 1.84 14.92 1.27
C PHE A 306 2.30 13.53 0.82
N LEU A 307 2.50 13.35 -0.48
CA LEU A 307 3.05 12.13 -1.08
C LEU A 307 4.47 11.82 -0.56
N LEU A 308 5.34 12.83 -0.46
CA LEU A 308 6.69 12.63 0.09
C LEU A 308 6.64 12.16 1.55
N ILE A 309 5.75 12.76 2.36
CA ILE A 309 5.56 12.35 3.75
C ILE A 309 5.04 10.91 3.83
N SER A 310 4.05 10.54 3.01
CA SER A 310 3.51 9.17 3.03
C SER A 310 4.54 8.13 2.59
N ILE A 311 5.36 8.42 1.57
CA ILE A 311 6.49 7.56 1.16
C ILE A 311 7.47 7.32 2.30
N VAL A 312 7.80 8.33 3.10
CA VAL A 312 8.67 8.16 4.27
C VAL A 312 8.02 7.22 5.29
N PHE A 313 6.74 7.41 5.61
CA PHE A 313 6.03 6.51 6.53
C PHE A 313 5.89 5.09 5.99
N ASP A 314 5.60 4.90 4.71
CA ASP A 314 5.54 3.59 4.06
C ASP A 314 6.90 2.88 4.05
N SER A 315 7.99 3.64 3.91
CA SER A 315 9.36 3.10 3.98
C SER A 315 9.71 2.63 5.39
N ILE A 316 9.16 3.29 6.41
CA ILE A 316 9.26 2.82 7.80
C ILE A 316 8.30 1.64 8.01
N GLN A 317 7.12 1.61 7.39
CA GLN A 317 6.21 0.46 7.46
C GLN A 317 6.79 -0.80 6.81
N GLY A 318 7.69 -0.66 5.82
CA GLY A 318 8.55 -1.76 5.36
C GLY A 318 9.27 -2.48 6.51
N SER A 319 9.50 -1.76 7.63
CA SER A 319 10.01 -2.32 8.87
C SER A 319 9.05 -3.10 9.75
N ASP A 320 7.77 -2.77 9.64
CA ASP A 320 6.70 -3.57 10.20
C ASP A 320 6.50 -4.87 9.41
N ALA A 321 6.84 -4.90 8.12
CA ALA A 321 6.86 -6.15 7.34
C ALA A 321 8.04 -7.07 7.73
N TYR A 322 9.15 -6.57 8.28
CA TYR A 322 10.13 -7.40 9.01
C TYR A 322 9.52 -7.99 10.27
N CYS A 323 8.78 -7.16 11.03
CA CYS A 323 8.03 -7.59 12.21
C CYS A 323 6.88 -8.54 11.84
N ALA A 324 6.36 -8.49 10.61
CA ALA A 324 5.45 -9.48 10.05
C ALA A 324 6.19 -10.77 9.65
N GLY A 325 7.47 -10.72 9.29
CA GLY A 325 8.35 -11.89 9.19
C GLY A 325 8.58 -12.56 10.54
N VAL A 326 8.89 -11.76 11.58
CA VAL A 326 8.95 -12.20 12.98
C VAL A 326 7.59 -12.72 13.44
N ALA A 327 6.49 -12.02 13.16
CA ALA A 327 5.13 -12.40 13.56
C ALA A 327 4.61 -13.61 12.78
N ARG A 328 5.05 -13.85 11.53
CA ARG A 328 4.81 -15.10 10.80
C ARG A 328 5.63 -16.24 11.39
N GLY A 329 6.86 -15.97 11.85
CA GLY A 329 7.71 -16.95 12.57
C GLY A 329 7.24 -17.26 13.99
N CYS A 330 6.63 -16.29 14.69
CA CYS A 330 6.21 -16.39 16.10
C CYS A 330 4.67 -16.49 16.28
N GLY A 331 3.88 -16.45 15.21
CA GLY A 331 2.41 -16.62 15.22
C GLY A 331 1.57 -15.39 15.59
N TRP A 332 2.16 -14.20 15.74
CA TRP A 332 1.46 -12.98 16.20
C TRP A 332 0.83 -12.14 15.09
N GLN A 333 0.69 -12.69 13.87
CA GLN A 333 0.10 -11.99 12.72
C GLN A 333 -1.29 -11.35 12.99
N HIS A 334 -2.05 -11.91 13.93
CA HIS A 334 -3.38 -11.41 14.31
C HIS A 334 -3.32 -10.04 14.98
N LEU A 335 -2.29 -9.77 15.80
CA LEU A 335 -2.09 -8.45 16.42
C LEU A 335 -1.81 -7.37 15.37
N ALA A 336 -1.00 -7.70 14.36
CA ALA A 336 -0.71 -6.80 13.25
C ALA A 336 -1.96 -6.49 12.42
N VAL A 337 -2.83 -7.49 12.21
CA VAL A 337 -4.13 -7.30 11.55
C VAL A 337 -5.04 -6.36 12.35
N TYR A 338 -5.15 -6.56 13.66
CA TYR A 338 -5.97 -5.68 14.50
C TYR A 338 -5.43 -4.24 14.57
N ALA A 339 -4.10 -4.08 14.66
CA ALA A 339 -3.46 -2.78 14.59
C ALA A 339 -3.80 -2.08 13.27
N ASN A 340 -3.62 -2.76 12.14
CA ASN A 340 -3.94 -2.25 10.80
C ASN A 340 -5.41 -1.85 10.66
N LEU A 341 -6.35 -2.69 11.13
CA LEU A 341 -7.78 -2.38 11.08
C LEU A 341 -8.12 -1.17 11.95
N GLY A 342 -7.61 -1.12 13.19
CA GLY A 342 -7.88 -0.01 14.10
C GLY A 342 -7.32 1.32 13.58
N THR A 343 -6.07 1.33 13.11
CA THR A 343 -5.40 2.57 12.70
C THR A 343 -5.98 3.15 11.41
N PHE A 344 -6.35 2.32 10.43
CA PHE A 344 -6.94 2.82 9.19
C PHE A 344 -8.44 3.08 9.29
N TYR A 345 -9.22 2.19 9.91
CA TYR A 345 -10.68 2.33 9.92
C TYR A 345 -11.21 3.16 11.10
N CYS A 346 -10.57 3.11 12.28
CA CYS A 346 -11.03 3.87 13.44
C CYS A 346 -10.35 5.25 13.57
N ILE A 347 -9.19 5.46 12.94
CA ILE A 347 -8.44 6.72 13.02
C ILE A 347 -8.32 7.38 11.65
N GLY A 348 -7.66 6.72 10.70
CA GLY A 348 -7.40 7.30 9.37
C GLY A 348 -8.66 7.69 8.61
N MET A 349 -9.65 6.80 8.54
CA MET A 349 -10.90 7.03 7.80
C MET A 349 -11.76 8.14 8.41
N PRO A 350 -12.02 8.21 9.73
CA PRO A 350 -12.73 9.34 10.33
C PRO A 350 -12.02 10.68 10.10
N ILE A 351 -10.69 10.72 10.21
CA ILE A 351 -9.90 11.93 9.93
C ILE A 351 -10.01 12.30 8.45
N ALA A 352 -9.89 11.34 7.53
CA ALA A 352 -10.05 11.57 6.10
C ALA A 352 -11.44 12.15 5.76
N ILE A 353 -12.51 11.60 6.35
CA ILE A 353 -13.88 12.09 6.14
C ILE A 353 -14.03 13.52 6.70
N LEU A 354 -13.53 13.76 7.91
CA LEU A 354 -13.59 15.06 8.57
C LEU A 354 -12.84 16.13 7.76
N LEU A 355 -11.59 15.88 7.41
CA LEU A 355 -10.74 16.83 6.71
C LEU A 355 -11.18 17.00 5.24
N GLY A 356 -11.47 15.89 4.57
CA GLY A 356 -11.85 15.88 3.16
C GLY A 356 -13.18 16.60 2.91
N PHE A 357 -14.22 16.25 3.67
CA PHE A 357 -15.58 16.74 3.39
C PHE A 357 -16.03 17.85 4.33
N LYS A 358 -15.80 17.74 5.64
CA LYS A 358 -16.28 18.77 6.60
C LYS A 358 -15.45 20.05 6.54
N LEU A 359 -14.11 19.91 6.48
CA LEU A 359 -13.21 21.04 6.33
C LEU A 359 -12.92 21.42 4.87
N LYS A 360 -13.57 20.76 3.91
CA LYS A 360 -13.47 21.05 2.47
C LYS A 360 -12.04 21.04 1.93
N LEU A 361 -11.15 20.21 2.50
CA LEU A 361 -9.79 20.01 1.99
C LEU A 361 -9.73 18.98 0.84
N TYR A 362 -10.85 18.29 0.56
CA TYR A 362 -11.01 17.30 -0.52
C TYR A 362 -9.84 16.31 -0.57
N ALA A 363 -9.14 16.17 -1.71
CA ALA A 363 -8.05 15.20 -1.87
C ALA A 363 -6.92 15.38 -0.84
N LYS A 364 -6.57 16.63 -0.49
CA LYS A 364 -5.57 16.91 0.55
C LYS A 364 -6.02 16.39 1.92
N GLY A 365 -7.31 16.56 2.23
CA GLY A 365 -7.90 16.05 3.47
C GLY A 365 -7.95 14.52 3.52
N LEU A 366 -8.26 13.87 2.39
CA LEU A 366 -8.21 12.42 2.27
C LEU A 366 -6.78 11.88 2.47
N TRP A 367 -5.79 12.52 1.85
CA TRP A 367 -4.37 12.17 1.99
C TRP A 367 -3.88 12.34 3.44
N LEU A 368 -4.30 13.41 4.11
CA LEU A 368 -3.90 13.64 5.50
C LEU A 368 -4.48 12.57 6.43
N GLY A 369 -5.70 12.10 6.18
CA GLY A 369 -6.26 10.96 6.89
C GLY A 369 -5.48 9.66 6.67
N LEU A 370 -5.01 9.41 5.43
CA LEU A 370 -4.12 8.29 5.13
C LEU A 370 -2.80 8.38 5.92
N ILE A 371 -2.15 9.55 5.91
CA ILE A 371 -0.91 9.80 6.68
C ILE A 371 -1.13 9.59 8.18
N CYS A 372 -2.25 10.06 8.75
CA CYS A 372 -2.57 9.82 10.15
C CYS A 372 -2.73 8.33 10.46
N GLY A 373 -3.39 7.57 9.57
CA GLY A 373 -3.51 6.12 9.68
C GLY A 373 -2.14 5.43 9.65
N LEU A 374 -1.29 5.79 8.67
CA LEU A 374 0.07 5.27 8.51
C LEU A 374 0.96 5.55 9.72
N CYS A 375 0.96 6.80 10.21
CA CYS A 375 1.73 7.21 11.37
C CYS A 375 1.28 6.45 12.63
N CYS A 376 -0.02 6.33 12.86
CA CYS A 376 -0.56 5.61 14.01
C CYS A 376 -0.26 4.10 13.92
N GLN A 377 -0.35 3.52 12.73
CA GLN A 377 -0.03 2.12 12.50
C GLN A 377 1.44 1.83 12.78
N THR A 378 2.32 2.60 12.15
CA THR A 378 3.78 2.48 12.30
C THR A 378 4.18 2.61 13.77
N SER A 379 3.60 3.59 14.47
CA SER A 379 3.86 3.77 15.91
C SER A 379 3.38 2.57 16.72
N THR A 380 2.20 2.01 16.41
CA THR A 380 1.63 0.86 17.12
C THR A 380 2.48 -0.40 16.90
N LEU A 381 2.86 -0.68 15.66
CA LEU A 381 3.65 -1.86 15.31
C LEU A 381 5.09 -1.77 15.82
N LEU A 382 5.69 -0.57 15.79
CA LEU A 382 6.98 -0.31 16.44
C LEU A 382 6.92 -0.57 17.94
N LEU A 383 5.90 -0.06 18.63
CA LEU A 383 5.72 -0.30 20.07
C LEU A 383 5.51 -1.78 20.40
N LEU A 384 4.71 -2.50 19.61
CA LEU A 384 4.53 -3.94 19.76
C LEU A 384 5.87 -4.67 19.62
N THR A 385 6.67 -4.31 18.62
CA THR A 385 7.99 -4.91 18.37
C THR A 385 8.96 -4.66 19.52
N LEU A 386 9.02 -3.43 20.03
CA LEU A 386 9.85 -3.08 21.18
C LEU A 386 9.43 -3.83 22.46
N ARG A 387 8.12 -4.10 22.62
CA ARG A 387 7.57 -4.87 23.76
C ARG A 387 7.77 -6.38 23.61
N SER A 388 7.74 -6.90 22.38
CA SER A 388 7.92 -8.33 22.04
C SER A 388 9.25 -8.88 22.56
N LYS A 389 10.30 -8.05 22.45
CA LYS A 389 11.66 -8.38 22.89
C LYS A 389 11.71 -8.76 24.37
N TRP A 390 10.92 -8.10 25.22
CA TRP A 390 10.88 -8.38 26.66
C TRP A 390 10.25 -9.74 26.97
N ILE A 391 9.19 -10.12 26.25
CA ILE A 391 8.48 -11.38 26.46
C ILE A 391 9.35 -12.59 26.09
N GLN A 392 10.12 -12.51 25.00
CA GLN A 392 11.05 -13.59 24.64
C GLN A 392 12.21 -13.72 25.63
N MET A 393 12.76 -12.60 26.12
CA MET A 393 13.81 -12.63 27.15
C MET A 393 13.29 -13.28 28.44
N GLU A 394 12.09 -12.90 28.88
CA GLU A 394 11.44 -13.44 30.08
C GLU A 394 11.11 -14.95 29.96
N LEU A 395 10.71 -15.43 28.78
CA LEU A 395 10.53 -16.87 28.51
C LEU A 395 11.85 -17.63 28.51
N SER A 396 12.93 -17.06 27.96
CA SER A 396 14.25 -17.69 27.97
C SER A 396 14.85 -17.77 29.38
N GLU A 397 14.61 -16.75 30.20
CA GLU A 397 15.07 -16.66 31.59
C GLU A 397 14.27 -17.59 32.53
N ASN A 398 12.99 -17.79 32.26
CA ASN A 398 12.18 -18.79 32.97
C ASN A 398 12.57 -20.23 32.59
N THR A 399 12.91 -20.49 31.33
CA THR A 399 13.35 -21.83 30.88
C THR A 399 14.74 -22.18 31.44
N SER A 400 15.65 -21.20 31.56
CA SER A 400 16.95 -21.41 32.21
C SER A 400 16.82 -21.60 33.72
N ASN A 401 15.91 -20.88 34.38
CA ASN A 401 15.61 -21.07 35.80
C ASN A 401 14.94 -22.42 36.10
N GLU A 402 14.01 -22.90 35.27
CA GLU A 402 13.42 -24.24 35.44
C GLU A 402 14.46 -25.35 35.28
N ASN A 403 15.41 -25.20 34.35
CA ASN A 403 16.52 -26.14 34.20
C ASN A 403 17.51 -26.10 35.39
N HIS A 404 17.58 -24.99 36.14
CA HIS A 404 18.36 -24.90 37.38
C HIS A 404 17.66 -25.46 38.62
N VAL A 405 16.33 -25.65 38.57
CA VAL A 405 15.54 -26.21 39.69
C VAL A 405 15.45 -27.75 39.60
N ILE A 406 15.84 -28.36 38.48
CA ILE A 406 15.78 -29.83 38.25
C ILE A 406 17.20 -30.47 38.27
N VAL A 407 18.14 -29.95 39.08
CA VAL A 407 19.44 -30.59 39.32
C VAL A 407 19.57 -31.03 40.77
#